data_AF-A0A1T1BEA7-F1
#
_entry.id   AF-A0A1T1BEA7-F1
#
_cell.length_a   1.000
_cell.length_b   1.000
_cell.length_c   1.000
_cell.angle_alpha   90.00
_cell.angle_beta   90.00
_cell.angle_gamma   90.00
#
_symmetry.space_group_name_H-M   'P 1'
#
loop_
_entity.id
_entity.type
_entity.pdbx_description
1 polymer ?
#
loop_
_entity_poly.entity_id
_entity_poly.type
_entity_poly.pdbx_seq_one_letter_code
_entity_poly.pdbx_strand_id
1 'polypeptide(L)'
;MDPCLRPRDTSSAVKWKLLVRQLPSEVCTRTKHVHLLADAGFSSQAFMHGVRNLGLDFTIGMRADRRTTEGHRLKDITRQQCPVMLAGLPDL
;
A
#
# COMPACT_ATOMS: atom_id res chain seq x y z
N MET A 1 -29.38 -7.31 11.65
CA MET A 1 -29.01 -6.89 10.28
C MET A 1 -28.27 -5.58 10.40
N ASP A 2 -26.94 -5.65 10.51
CA ASP A 2 -26.05 -4.49 10.72
C ASP A 2 -25.75 -3.77 9.39
N PRO A 3 -25.92 -2.44 9.29
CA PRO A 3 -25.67 -1.69 8.06
C PRO A 3 -24.19 -1.30 7.84
N CYS A 4 -23.23 -1.91 8.54
CA CYS A 4 -21.82 -1.45 8.58
C CYS A 4 -20.90 -2.00 7.47
N LEU A 5 -21.44 -2.40 6.31
CA LEU A 5 -20.64 -2.80 5.15
C LEU A 5 -20.86 -1.85 3.97
N ARG A 6 -20.20 -0.69 4.04
CA ARG A 6 -19.65 -0.09 2.83
C ARG A 6 -18.17 0.20 3.10
N PRO A 7 -17.24 -0.27 2.24
CA PRO A 7 -15.94 0.37 2.15
C PRO A 7 -16.24 1.84 1.83
N ARG A 8 -15.88 2.74 2.74
CA ARG A 8 -15.97 4.16 2.47
C ARG A 8 -14.90 4.45 1.43
N ASP A 9 -15.26 4.37 0.15
CA ASP A 9 -14.53 4.95 -0.97
C ASP A 9 -14.32 6.43 -0.64
N THR A 10 -13.21 6.76 0.01
CA THR A 10 -12.92 8.12 0.44
C THR A 10 -11.53 8.50 -0.02
N SER A 11 -11.50 9.23 -1.13
CA SER A 11 -10.66 10.43 -1.34
C SER A 11 -9.13 10.28 -1.33
N SER A 12 -8.54 9.15 -0.90
CA SER A 12 -7.09 8.97 -0.86
C SER A 12 -6.49 8.71 -2.24
N ALA A 13 -7.24 8.05 -3.14
CA ALA A 13 -6.79 7.71 -4.50
C ALA A 13 -6.44 8.94 -5.36
N VAL A 14 -7.03 10.11 -5.07
CA VAL A 14 -6.72 11.37 -5.79
C VAL A 14 -5.60 12.14 -5.09
N LYS A 15 -5.54 12.10 -3.75
CA LYS A 15 -4.55 12.89 -2.97
C LYS A 15 -3.11 12.42 -3.15
N TRP A 16 -2.86 11.12 -3.30
CA TRP A 16 -1.47 10.64 -3.39
C TRP A 16 -0.77 11.08 -4.67
N LYS A 17 -1.49 11.18 -5.79
CA LYS A 17 -0.91 11.66 -7.06
C LYS A 17 -0.38 13.09 -6.92
N LEU A 18 -1.08 13.91 -6.13
CA LEU A 18 -0.65 15.27 -5.82
C LEU A 18 0.60 15.28 -4.93
N LEU A 19 0.63 14.43 -3.90
CA LEU A 19 1.78 14.33 -2.99
C LEU A 19 3.05 13.89 -3.71
N VAL A 20 2.95 12.89 -4.60
CA VAL A 20 4.08 12.46 -5.42
C VAL A 20 4.51 13.56 -6.38
N ARG A 21 3.58 14.22 -7.06
CA ARG A 21 3.91 15.29 -8.04
C ARG A 21 4.59 16.50 -7.39
N GLN A 22 4.44 16.67 -6.08
CA GLN A 22 5.11 17.71 -5.31
C GLN A 22 6.51 17.30 -4.84
N LEU A 23 6.94 16.06 -5.08
CA LEU A 23 8.31 15.67 -4.80
C LEU A 23 9.25 16.44 -5.73
N PRO A 24 10.32 17.05 -5.19
CA PRO A 24 11.37 17.65 -6.01
C PRO A 24 11.88 16.64 -7.04
N SER A 25 12.15 17.09 -8.26
CA SER A 25 12.57 16.20 -9.35
C SER A 25 13.85 15.44 -9.00
N GLU A 26 14.70 16.02 -8.16
CA GLU A 26 15.94 15.45 -7.63
C GLU A 26 15.71 14.27 -6.66
N VAL A 27 14.52 14.14 -6.10
CA VAL A 27 14.10 12.98 -5.30
C VAL A 27 13.64 11.85 -6.23
N CYS A 28 13.08 12.20 -7.38
CA CYS A 28 12.63 11.24 -8.41
C CYS A 28 13.74 10.83 -9.39
N THR A 29 14.96 11.38 -9.26
CA THR A 29 16.10 10.99 -10.11
C THR A 29 16.71 9.66 -9.67
N ARG A 30 17.09 8.84 -10.65
CA ARG A 30 17.62 7.47 -10.51
C ARG A 30 18.91 7.34 -9.67
N THR A 31 19.53 8.45 -9.28
CA THR A 31 20.76 8.50 -8.46
C THR A 31 20.48 8.39 -6.96
N LYS A 32 19.22 8.50 -6.53
CA LYS A 32 18.82 8.32 -5.12
C LYS A 32 17.81 7.18 -5.02
N HIS A 33 18.11 6.18 -4.20
CA HIS A 33 17.14 5.16 -3.81
C HIS A 33 16.21 5.76 -2.76
N VAL A 34 15.03 6.20 -3.21
CA VAL A 34 14.01 6.77 -2.32
C VAL A 34 13.02 5.68 -1.95
N HIS A 35 12.93 5.42 -0.65
CA HIS A 35 12.02 4.42 -0.07
C HIS A 35 10.85 5.12 0.60
N LEU A 36 9.63 4.86 0.13
CA LEU A 36 8.41 5.44 0.67
C LEU A 36 7.89 4.64 1.87
N LEU A 37 7.71 5.30 3.00
CA LEU A 37 7.02 4.73 4.17
C LEU A 37 5.62 5.32 4.28
N ALA A 38 4.60 4.47 4.29
CA ALA A 38 3.22 4.90 4.48
C ALA A 38 2.45 3.98 5.43
N ASP A 39 1.41 4.51 6.06
CA ASP A 39 0.54 3.73 6.96
C ASP A 39 -0.56 2.96 6.20
N ALA A 40 -1.36 2.22 6.95
CA ALA A 40 -2.43 1.36 6.41
C ALA A 40 -3.56 2.09 5.68
N GLY A 41 -3.68 3.41 5.83
CA GLY A 41 -4.58 4.25 5.03
C GLY A 41 -4.19 4.32 3.55
N PHE A 42 -2.95 3.97 3.20
CA PHE A 42 -2.44 3.96 1.83
C PHE A 42 -2.39 2.55 1.20
N SER A 43 -3.03 1.56 1.81
CA SER A 43 -3.02 0.16 1.34
C SER A 43 -3.88 -0.10 0.08
N SER A 44 -4.14 0.90 -0.76
CA SER A 44 -4.92 0.72 -1.98
C SER A 44 -4.04 0.22 -3.14
N GLN A 45 -4.59 -0.65 -3.99
CA GLN A 45 -3.90 -1.16 -5.18
C GLN A 45 -3.45 -0.02 -6.11
N ALA A 46 -4.30 1.00 -6.31
CA ALA A 46 -3.99 2.13 -7.17
C ALA A 46 -2.81 2.96 -6.65
N PHE A 47 -2.68 3.13 -5.34
CA PHE A 47 -1.54 3.80 -4.72
C PHE A 47 -0.25 3.01 -4.93
N MET A 48 -0.23 1.72 -4.59
CA MET A 48 0.96 0.87 -4.71
C MET A 48 1.48 0.77 -6.15
N HIS A 49 0.58 0.59 -7.13
CA HIS A 49 0.97 0.65 -8.55
C HIS A 49 1.50 2.01 -8.95
N GLY A 50 0.89 3.08 -8.41
CA GLY A 50 1.36 4.44 -8.59
C GLY A 50 2.81 4.64 -8.15
N VAL A 51 3.12 4.23 -6.92
CA VAL A 51 4.47 4.31 -6.32
C VAL A 51 5.48 3.49 -7.13
N ARG A 52 5.12 2.25 -7.50
CA ARG A 52 5.97 1.38 -8.33
C ARG A 52 6.27 2.01 -9.70
N ASN A 53 5.28 2.60 -10.36
CA ASN A 53 5.44 3.24 -11.67
C ASN A 53 6.37 4.46 -11.65
N LEU A 54 6.64 5.01 -10.46
CA LEU A 54 7.61 6.09 -10.28
C LEU A 54 9.04 5.57 -10.05
N GLY A 55 9.23 4.25 -10.00
CA GLY A 55 10.51 3.62 -9.74
C GLY A 55 10.94 3.70 -8.27
N LEU A 56 9.99 3.87 -7.35
CA LEU A 56 10.24 3.99 -5.92
C LEU A 56 10.02 2.66 -5.20
N ASP A 57 10.91 2.33 -4.27
CA ASP A 57 10.71 1.27 -3.29
C ASP A 57 9.72 1.74 -2.21
N PHE A 58 9.00 0.82 -1.56
CA PHE A 58 8.05 1.20 -0.52
C PHE A 58 7.82 0.15 0.56
N THR A 59 7.44 0.63 1.74
CA THR A 59 6.87 -0.18 2.82
C THR A 59 5.58 0.49 3.27
N ILE A 60 4.50 -0.29 3.26
CA ILE A 60 3.18 0.17 3.69
C ILE A 60 2.77 -0.67 4.88
N GLY A 61 2.47 -0.01 6.00
CA GLY A 61 1.82 -0.68 7.13
C GLY A 61 0.50 -1.29 6.68
N MET A 62 0.17 -2.50 7.13
CA MET A 62 -1.07 -3.17 6.76
C MET A 62 -1.95 -3.36 7.99
N ARG A 63 -3.27 -3.35 7.81
CA ARG A 63 -4.18 -3.67 8.91
C ARG A 63 -3.97 -5.11 9.37
N ALA A 64 -3.94 -5.31 10.68
CA ALA A 64 -3.77 -6.61 11.33
C ALA A 64 -4.82 -7.66 10.91
N ASP A 65 -6.02 -7.23 10.55
CA ASP A 65 -7.14 -8.07 10.12
C ASP A 65 -7.20 -8.35 8.61
N ARG A 66 -6.27 -7.78 7.82
CA ARG A 66 -6.14 -8.05 6.38
C ARG A 66 -5.92 -9.55 6.16
N ARG A 67 -6.57 -10.11 5.15
CA ARG A 67 -6.45 -11.53 4.80
C ARG A 67 -5.45 -11.79 3.69
N THR A 68 -4.75 -12.92 3.79
CA THR A 68 -3.99 -13.51 2.68
C THR A 68 -4.93 -14.17 1.67
N THR A 69 -4.43 -14.54 0.50
CA THR A 69 -5.16 -15.36 -0.49
C THR A 69 -5.59 -16.71 0.05
N GLU A 70 -4.84 -17.26 1.01
CA GLU A 70 -5.14 -18.49 1.75
C GLU A 70 -6.19 -18.31 2.86
N GLY A 71 -6.60 -17.06 3.15
CA GLY A 71 -7.62 -16.74 4.14
C GLY A 71 -7.11 -16.46 5.56
N HIS A 72 -5.80 -16.60 5.81
CA HIS A 72 -5.16 -16.26 7.09
C HIS A 72 -5.17 -14.74 7.33
N ARG A 73 -5.32 -14.28 8.58
CA ARG A 73 -5.16 -12.84 8.89
C ARG A 73 -3.69 -12.54 9.09
N LEU A 74 -3.25 -11.34 8.70
CA LEU A 74 -1.85 -10.92 8.87
C LEU A 74 -1.34 -11.03 10.31
N LYS A 75 -2.17 -10.70 11.30
CA LYS A 75 -1.80 -10.81 12.72
C LYS A 75 -1.54 -12.24 13.19
N ASP A 76 -2.04 -13.24 12.47
CA ASP A 76 -1.87 -14.64 12.81
C ASP A 76 -0.56 -15.20 12.22
N ILE A 77 0.14 -14.41 11.39
CA ILE A 77 1.42 -14.77 10.78
C ILE A 77 2.55 -14.37 11.73
N THR A 78 3.16 -15.36 12.37
CA THR A 78 4.23 -15.15 13.36
C THR A 78 5.63 -15.14 12.74
N ARG A 79 5.79 -15.72 11.55
CA ARG A 79 7.06 -15.77 10.83
C ARG A 79 7.37 -14.41 10.22
N GLN A 80 8.46 -13.80 10.67
CA GLN A 80 8.99 -12.57 10.08
C GLN A 80 9.63 -12.83 8.71
N GLN A 81 9.71 -11.77 7.90
CA GLN A 81 10.31 -11.81 6.54
C GLN A 81 9.73 -12.90 5.63
N CYS A 82 8.48 -13.31 5.90
CA CYS A 82 7.76 -14.28 5.09
C CYS A 82 6.97 -13.54 4.01
N PRO A 83 7.21 -13.80 2.71
CA PRO A 83 6.37 -13.26 1.66
C PRO A 83 4.96 -13.85 1.78
N VAL A 84 3.94 -13.02 1.57
CA VAL A 84 2.54 -13.42 1.63
C VAL A 84 1.76 -12.71 0.53
N MET A 85 0.84 -13.43 -0.11
CA MET A 85 -0.07 -12.83 -1.08
C MET A 85 -1.31 -12.32 -0.33
N LEU A 86 -1.68 -11.06 -0.56
CA LEU A 86 -2.81 -10.43 0.11
C LEU A 86 -4.07 -10.49 -0.76
N ALA A 87 -5.20 -10.91 -0.16
CA ALA A 87 -6.47 -10.92 -0.86
C ALA A 87 -6.86 -9.50 -1.31
N GLY A 88 -7.24 -9.38 -2.59
CA GLY A 88 -7.63 -8.10 -3.20
C GLY A 88 -6.48 -7.10 -3.35
N LEU A 89 -5.22 -7.56 -3.30
CA LEU A 89 -4.05 -6.80 -3.73
C LEU A 89 -3.34 -7.55 -4.86
N PRO A 90 -2.70 -6.81 -5.77
CA PRO A 90 -1.92 -7.41 -6.85
C PRO A 90 -0.69 -8.12 -6.27
N ASP A 91 -0.12 -9.05 -7.03
CA ASP A 91 1.28 -9.41 -6.82
C ASP A 91 2.13 -8.17 -7.12
N LEU A 92 2.84 -7.71 -6.08
CA LEU A 92 3.74 -6.57 -6.14
C LEU A 92 5.14 -7.06 -6.44
#